data_AF-W7CU59-F1
#
_entry.id   AF-W7CU59-F1
#
_cell.length_a   1.000
_cell.length_b   1.000
_cell.length_c   1.000
_cell.angle_alpha   90.00
_cell.angle_beta   90.00
_cell.angle_gamma   90.00
#
_symmetry.space_group_name_H-M   'P 1'
#
loop_
_entity.id
_entity.type
_entity.pdbx_description
1 polymer ?
#
loop_
_entity_poly.entity_id
_entity_poly.type
_entity_poly.pdbx_seq_one_letter_code
_entity_poly.pdbx_strand_id
1 'polypeptide(L)'
;MTDWHHQFCNDLAGIPDKRTIELSTEETVEDVLMAYDEALAAGHRERAIALCRAAITQQIGEQSTWQFKLCLLYLDSQQPELAVIEFRALFQLDTLVFSDEYFALLERLGYEKEREAAFNQLSKSYWVQQANELFANNQKWHHLSINISRDLTEITTYAEVLLAHDPEAVYRLYTAYLMHAAKECENRRQYRRLCQQLRHLASLDCDGKQTAAVVVANLRETYPKKRALLEELDDVWE
;
A
#
# COMPACT_ATOMS: atom_id res chain seq x y z
N MET A 1 -7.11 23.63 4.10
CA MET A 1 -7.07 22.29 3.45
C MET A 1 -8.46 21.67 3.31
N THR A 2 -9.52 22.47 3.49
CA THR A 2 -10.94 22.04 3.61
C THR A 2 -11.80 22.43 2.40
N ASP A 3 -11.36 23.41 1.59
CA ASP A 3 -12.16 23.95 0.48
C ASP A 3 -12.27 23.00 -0.72
N TRP A 4 -11.23 22.23 -1.02
CA TRP A 4 -11.24 21.36 -2.19
C TRP A 4 -12.14 20.12 -2.02
N HIS A 5 -12.21 19.56 -0.80
CA HIS A 5 -13.11 18.46 -0.45
C HIS A 5 -14.59 18.90 -0.53
N HIS A 6 -14.88 20.13 -0.12
CA HIS A 6 -16.23 20.69 -0.16
C HIS A 6 -16.66 21.03 -1.59
N GLN A 7 -15.75 21.58 -2.41
CA GLN A 7 -15.99 21.86 -3.82
C GLN A 7 -16.26 20.57 -4.62
N PHE A 8 -15.42 19.54 -4.47
CA PHE A 8 -15.58 18.26 -5.18
C PHE A 8 -16.84 17.49 -4.76
N CYS A 9 -17.17 17.45 -3.46
CA CYS A 9 -18.43 16.87 -3.00
C CYS A 9 -19.64 17.68 -3.49
N ASN A 10 -19.56 19.01 -3.58
CA ASN A 10 -20.62 19.84 -4.12
C ASN A 10 -20.77 19.70 -5.64
N ASP A 11 -19.65 19.50 -6.37
CA ASP A 11 -19.65 19.27 -7.82
C ASP A 11 -20.24 17.89 -8.17
N LEU A 12 -20.14 16.90 -7.26
CA LEU A 12 -20.72 15.55 -7.40
C LEU A 12 -22.11 15.39 -6.76
N ALA A 13 -22.50 16.27 -5.83
CA ALA A 13 -23.84 16.32 -5.24
C ALA A 13 -24.94 16.70 -6.26
N GLY A 14 -24.56 17.04 -7.49
CA GLY A 14 -25.46 17.25 -8.62
C GLY A 14 -25.88 15.99 -9.38
N ILE A 15 -25.39 14.80 -9.01
CA ILE A 15 -25.76 13.55 -9.69
C ILE A 15 -27.13 13.08 -9.17
N PRO A 16 -28.14 12.88 -10.04
CA PRO A 16 -29.52 12.72 -9.59
C PRO A 16 -29.72 11.44 -8.79
N ASP A 17 -30.18 11.58 -7.55
CA ASP A 17 -30.89 10.52 -6.82
C ASP A 17 -32.18 10.20 -7.57
N LYS A 18 -32.25 9.01 -8.17
CA LYS A 18 -33.49 8.52 -8.79
C LYS A 18 -33.69 7.04 -8.55
N ARG A 19 -33.86 6.67 -7.27
CA ARG A 19 -34.82 5.68 -6.72
C ARG A 19 -34.20 4.96 -5.53
N THR A 20 -34.69 5.28 -4.33
CA THR A 20 -34.40 4.52 -3.11
C THR A 20 -35.19 3.22 -3.14
N ILE A 21 -34.49 2.09 -3.07
CA ILE A 21 -35.10 0.79 -2.73
C ILE A 21 -34.94 0.64 -1.22
N GLU A 22 -36.05 0.50 -0.50
CA GLU A 22 -36.03 0.03 0.88
C GLU A 22 -36.18 -1.49 0.85
N LEU A 23 -35.13 -2.19 1.27
CA LEU A 23 -35.17 -3.63 1.53
C LEU A 23 -35.97 -3.88 2.81
N SER A 24 -36.65 -5.02 2.87
CA SER A 24 -37.37 -5.42 4.08
C SER A 24 -36.39 -5.63 5.24
N THR A 25 -36.81 -5.33 6.48
CA THR A 25 -36.00 -5.50 7.69
C THR A 25 -35.59 -6.95 7.98
N GLU A 26 -36.18 -7.92 7.27
CA GLU A 26 -35.91 -9.36 7.41
C GLU A 26 -35.03 -9.94 6.27
N GLU A 27 -34.63 -9.13 5.28
CA GLU A 27 -33.85 -9.65 4.16
C GLU A 27 -32.45 -10.10 4.58
N THR A 28 -32.11 -11.32 4.17
CA THR A 28 -30.77 -11.88 4.37
C THR A 28 -29.82 -11.44 3.26
N VAL A 29 -28.52 -11.62 3.48
CA VAL A 29 -27.49 -11.38 2.44
C VAL A 29 -27.78 -12.19 1.18
N GLU A 30 -28.28 -13.42 1.34
CA GLU A 30 -28.61 -14.32 0.23
C GLU A 30 -29.79 -13.80 -0.59
N ASP A 31 -30.82 -13.25 0.07
CA ASP A 31 -31.99 -12.65 -0.61
C ASP A 31 -31.59 -11.46 -1.47
N VAL A 32 -30.76 -10.57 -0.92
CA VAL A 32 -30.29 -9.37 -1.64
C VAL A 32 -29.35 -9.76 -2.78
N LEU A 33 -28.48 -10.75 -2.59
CA LEU A 33 -27.60 -11.28 -3.64
C LEU A 33 -28.41 -11.89 -4.79
N MET A 34 -29.43 -12.69 -4.48
CA MET A 34 -30.32 -13.27 -5.48
C MET A 34 -31.05 -12.17 -6.28
N ALA A 35 -31.63 -11.19 -5.59
CA ALA A 35 -32.29 -10.06 -6.25
C ALA A 35 -31.34 -9.20 -7.10
N TYR A 36 -30.08 -9.07 -6.66
CA TYR A 36 -29.01 -8.40 -7.40
C TYR A 36 -28.66 -9.16 -8.68
N ASP A 37 -28.44 -10.48 -8.58
CA ASP A 37 -28.10 -11.32 -9.73
C ASP A 37 -29.25 -11.38 -10.75
N GLU A 38 -30.50 -11.46 -10.29
CA GLU A 38 -31.69 -11.35 -11.13
C GLU A 38 -31.77 -10.00 -11.86
N ALA A 39 -31.50 -8.90 -11.15
CA ALA A 39 -31.50 -7.57 -11.75
C ALA A 39 -30.41 -7.44 -12.83
N LEU A 40 -29.23 -8.00 -12.59
CA LEU A 40 -28.16 -8.06 -13.59
C LEU A 40 -28.55 -8.91 -14.81
N ALA A 41 -29.10 -10.11 -14.58
CA ALA A 41 -29.55 -11.01 -15.65
C ALA A 41 -30.65 -10.38 -16.52
N ALA A 42 -31.51 -9.55 -15.92
CA ALA A 42 -32.53 -8.79 -16.63
C ALA A 42 -32.02 -7.49 -17.28
N GLY A 43 -30.74 -7.14 -17.12
CA GLY A 43 -30.18 -5.87 -17.61
C GLY A 43 -30.67 -4.63 -16.85
N HIS A 44 -31.31 -4.80 -15.69
CA HIS A 44 -31.85 -3.74 -14.85
C HIS A 44 -30.78 -3.11 -13.96
N ARG A 45 -29.79 -2.44 -14.56
CA ARG A 45 -28.62 -1.87 -13.85
C ARG A 45 -28.99 -0.91 -12.72
N GLU A 46 -29.93 0.01 -12.95
CA GLU A 46 -30.39 0.96 -11.91
C GLU A 46 -30.94 0.24 -10.67
N ARG A 47 -31.61 -0.91 -10.87
CA ARG A 47 -32.09 -1.73 -9.77
C ARG A 47 -30.92 -2.39 -9.03
N ALA A 48 -29.93 -2.91 -9.74
CA ALA A 48 -28.73 -3.49 -9.12
C ALA A 48 -27.95 -2.44 -8.30
N ILE A 49 -27.81 -1.20 -8.81
CA ILE A 49 -27.21 -0.08 -8.08
C ILE A 49 -27.99 0.22 -6.81
N ALA A 50 -29.31 0.35 -6.90
CA ALA A 50 -30.16 0.65 -5.77
C ALA A 50 -30.13 -0.47 -4.71
N LEU A 51 -30.06 -1.74 -5.12
CA LEU A 51 -29.89 -2.89 -4.22
C LEU A 51 -28.57 -2.82 -3.44
N CYS A 52 -27.44 -2.54 -4.11
CA CYS A 52 -26.16 -2.41 -3.41
C CYS A 52 -26.16 -1.23 -2.43
N ARG A 53 -26.70 -0.07 -2.81
CA ARG A 53 -26.83 1.10 -1.92
C ARG A 53 -27.69 0.80 -0.70
N ALA A 54 -28.80 0.08 -0.90
CA ALA A 54 -29.68 -0.34 0.18
C ALA A 54 -28.98 -1.32 1.12
N ALA A 55 -28.25 -2.30 0.58
CA ALA A 55 -27.47 -3.24 1.38
C ALA A 55 -26.40 -2.55 2.24
N ILE A 56 -25.68 -1.58 1.68
CA ILE A 56 -24.71 -0.75 2.41
C ILE A 56 -25.39 0.04 3.53
N THR A 57 -26.50 0.72 3.20
CA THR A 57 -27.24 1.58 4.14
C THR A 57 -27.82 0.78 5.31
N GLN A 58 -28.38 -0.39 5.01
CA GLN A 58 -29.00 -1.27 5.99
C GLN A 58 -28.00 -2.25 6.63
N GLN A 59 -26.70 -2.15 6.28
CA GLN A 59 -25.62 -2.99 6.81
C GLN A 59 -25.86 -4.49 6.62
N ILE A 60 -26.44 -4.86 5.46
CA ILE A 60 -26.68 -6.24 5.09
C ILE A 60 -25.37 -6.82 4.54
N GLY A 61 -24.73 -7.72 5.29
CA GLY A 61 -23.48 -8.37 4.88
C GLY A 61 -22.28 -7.43 4.93
N GLU A 62 -21.22 -7.76 4.18
CA GLU A 62 -19.98 -6.99 4.20
C GLU A 62 -20.10 -5.74 3.30
N GLN A 63 -19.93 -4.56 3.90
CA GLN A 63 -20.00 -3.27 3.19
C GLN A 63 -19.03 -3.21 1.99
N SER A 64 -17.81 -3.73 2.15
CA SER A 64 -16.77 -3.70 1.10
C SER A 64 -17.22 -4.47 -0.15
N THR A 65 -17.94 -5.58 0.02
CA THR A 65 -18.45 -6.41 -1.08
C THR A 65 -19.46 -5.64 -1.90
N TRP A 66 -20.41 -4.96 -1.24
CA TRP A 66 -21.45 -4.19 -1.94
C TRP A 66 -20.90 -2.90 -2.57
N GLN A 67 -19.95 -2.23 -1.91
CA GLN A 67 -19.28 -1.06 -2.49
C GLN A 67 -18.45 -1.43 -3.71
N PHE A 68 -17.75 -2.56 -3.69
CA PHE A 68 -17.02 -3.03 -4.87
C PHE A 68 -17.97 -3.35 -6.03
N LYS A 69 -19.11 -4.01 -5.75
CA LYS A 69 -20.17 -4.22 -6.76
C LYS A 69 -20.69 -2.89 -7.34
N LEU A 70 -20.83 -1.83 -6.53
CA LEU A 70 -21.17 -0.49 -7.04
C LEU A 70 -20.10 0.07 -7.96
N CYS A 71 -18.82 -0.04 -7.60
CA CYS A 71 -17.72 0.39 -8.47
C CYS A 71 -17.84 -0.25 -9.86
N LEU A 72 -18.03 -1.57 -9.92
CA LEU A 72 -18.15 -2.31 -11.17
C LEU A 72 -19.37 -1.85 -12.00
N LEU A 73 -20.52 -1.65 -11.36
CA LEU A 73 -21.74 -1.16 -12.02
C LEU A 73 -21.56 0.23 -12.63
N TYR A 74 -20.90 1.15 -11.92
CA TYR A 74 -20.64 2.50 -12.43
C TYR A 74 -19.63 2.49 -13.58
N LEU A 75 -18.59 1.66 -13.49
CA LEU A 75 -17.64 1.49 -14.58
C LEU A 75 -18.30 0.93 -15.84
N ASP A 76 -19.14 -0.11 -15.71
CA ASP A 76 -19.89 -0.69 -16.82
C ASP A 76 -20.91 0.32 -17.42
N SER A 77 -21.47 1.19 -16.58
CA SER A 77 -22.40 2.23 -16.99
C SER A 77 -21.73 3.50 -17.53
N GLN A 78 -20.42 3.48 -17.76
CA GLN A 78 -19.61 4.62 -18.22
C GLN A 78 -19.74 5.87 -17.32
N GLN A 79 -19.85 5.67 -16.00
CA GLN A 79 -19.88 6.71 -14.97
C GLN A 79 -18.66 6.57 -14.04
N PRO A 80 -17.43 6.71 -14.57
CA PRO A 80 -16.22 6.42 -13.81
C PRO A 80 -16.01 7.38 -12.62
N GLU A 81 -16.59 8.58 -12.65
CA GLU A 81 -16.54 9.54 -11.54
C GLU A 81 -17.30 9.04 -10.32
N LEU A 82 -18.41 8.34 -10.51
CA LEU A 82 -19.13 7.68 -9.41
C LEU A 82 -18.34 6.50 -8.86
N ALA A 83 -17.68 5.72 -9.73
CA ALA A 83 -16.80 4.65 -9.29
C ALA A 83 -15.65 5.18 -8.41
N VAL A 84 -15.08 6.36 -8.72
CA VAL A 84 -14.06 7.00 -7.88
C VAL A 84 -14.57 7.28 -6.46
N ILE A 85 -15.83 7.70 -6.30
CA ILE A 85 -16.42 7.96 -4.97
C ILE A 85 -16.47 6.66 -4.17
N GLU A 86 -16.95 5.58 -4.78
CA GLU A 86 -17.09 4.29 -4.10
C GLU A 86 -15.74 3.65 -3.80
N PHE A 87 -14.76 3.71 -4.72
CA PHE A 87 -13.41 3.23 -4.45
C PHE A 87 -12.73 4.03 -3.33
N ARG A 88 -12.96 5.33 -3.25
CA ARG A 88 -12.47 6.13 -2.13
C ARG A 88 -13.10 5.67 -0.81
N ALA A 89 -14.39 5.35 -0.79
CA ALA A 89 -15.05 4.81 0.39
C ALA A 89 -14.46 3.46 0.79
N LEU A 90 -14.20 2.56 -0.17
CA LEU A 90 -13.49 1.29 0.07
C LEU A 90 -12.11 1.53 0.67
N PHE A 91 -11.34 2.45 0.09
CA PHE A 91 -10.00 2.77 0.58
C PHE A 91 -10.00 3.34 2.02
N GLN A 92 -11.07 4.05 2.40
CA GLN A 92 -11.26 4.54 3.78
C GLN A 92 -11.63 3.45 4.78
N LEU A 93 -12.17 2.32 4.33
CA LEU A 93 -12.38 1.14 5.17
C LEU A 93 -11.06 0.38 5.46
N ASP A 94 -9.91 0.92 5.00
CA ASP A 94 -8.57 0.34 5.17
C ASP A 94 -8.47 -1.08 4.57
N THR A 95 -9.29 -1.37 3.55
CA THR A 95 -9.09 -2.53 2.68
C THR A 95 -8.20 -2.11 1.51
N LEU A 96 -7.06 -2.80 1.37
CA LEU A 96 -6.16 -2.59 0.24
C LEU A 96 -6.47 -3.50 -0.95
N VAL A 97 -7.43 -4.42 -0.82
CA VAL A 97 -7.78 -5.46 -1.82
C VAL A 97 -8.09 -4.87 -3.19
N PHE A 98 -8.64 -3.66 -3.25
CA PHE A 98 -9.10 -3.01 -4.48
C PHE A 98 -8.28 -1.75 -4.84
N SER A 99 -7.08 -1.62 -4.27
CA SER A 99 -6.28 -0.39 -4.43
C SER A 99 -5.72 -0.25 -5.84
N ASP A 100 -5.34 -1.36 -6.49
CA ASP A 100 -4.81 -1.33 -7.85
C ASP A 100 -5.86 -0.80 -8.84
N GLU A 101 -7.10 -1.28 -8.75
CA GLU A 101 -8.20 -0.78 -9.58
C GLU A 101 -8.48 0.70 -9.30
N TYR A 102 -8.40 1.13 -8.05
CA TYR A 102 -8.60 2.53 -7.68
C TYR A 102 -7.51 3.43 -8.27
N PHE A 103 -6.23 3.09 -8.08
CA PHE A 103 -5.11 3.88 -8.60
C PHE A 103 -5.10 3.91 -10.14
N ALA A 104 -5.38 2.79 -10.80
CA ALA A 104 -5.50 2.73 -12.26
C ALA A 104 -6.67 3.59 -12.78
N LEU A 105 -7.79 3.64 -12.04
CA LEU A 105 -8.93 4.48 -12.39
C LEU A 105 -8.57 5.97 -12.28
N LEU A 106 -7.92 6.38 -11.19
CA LEU A 106 -7.50 7.77 -10.99
C LEU A 106 -6.52 8.23 -12.07
N GLU A 107 -5.55 7.39 -12.42
CA GLU A 107 -4.60 7.66 -13.50
C GLU A 107 -5.31 7.82 -14.85
N ARG A 108 -6.22 6.89 -15.19
CA ARG A 108 -6.99 6.93 -16.43
C ARG A 108 -7.84 8.21 -16.57
N LEU A 109 -8.33 8.75 -15.45
CA LEU A 109 -9.13 9.98 -15.41
C LEU A 109 -8.28 11.26 -15.27
N GLY A 110 -6.97 11.14 -15.08
CA GLY A 110 -6.08 12.28 -14.83
C GLY A 110 -6.28 12.94 -13.46
N TYR A 111 -6.80 12.21 -12.48
CA TYR A 111 -7.08 12.69 -11.12
C TYR A 111 -5.82 12.63 -10.24
N GLU A 112 -4.77 13.34 -10.67
CA GLU A 112 -3.44 13.27 -10.05
C GLU A 112 -3.42 13.76 -8.60
N LYS A 113 -4.25 14.78 -8.26
CA LYS A 113 -4.31 15.31 -6.89
C LYS A 113 -4.90 14.30 -5.92
N GLU A 114 -5.96 13.62 -6.34
CA GLU A 114 -6.63 12.56 -5.62
C GLU A 114 -5.72 11.35 -5.47
N ARG A 115 -5.02 10.99 -6.54
CA ARG A 115 -4.05 9.90 -6.55
C ARG A 115 -2.94 10.15 -5.54
N GLU A 116 -2.38 11.36 -5.54
CA GLU A 116 -1.37 11.78 -4.58
C GLU A 116 -1.91 11.83 -3.14
N ALA A 117 -3.15 12.29 -2.94
CA ALA A 117 -3.80 12.26 -1.63
C ALA A 117 -3.98 10.82 -1.10
N ALA A 118 -4.34 9.89 -1.97
CA ALA A 118 -4.48 8.48 -1.63
C ALA A 118 -3.12 7.86 -1.24
N PHE A 119 -2.03 8.15 -1.95
CA PHE A 119 -0.68 7.73 -1.54
C PHE A 119 -0.26 8.31 -0.19
N ASN A 120 -0.58 9.58 0.06
CA ASN A 120 -0.29 10.21 1.37
C ASN A 120 -1.09 9.58 2.52
N GLN A 121 -2.30 9.10 2.26
CA GLN A 121 -3.07 8.30 3.22
C GLN A 121 -2.45 6.91 3.39
N LEU A 122 -2.05 6.26 2.30
CA LEU A 122 -1.41 4.94 2.32
C LEU A 122 -0.12 4.93 3.16
N SER A 123 0.68 6.01 3.09
CA SER A 123 1.90 6.15 3.92
C SER A 123 1.62 6.19 5.41
N LYS A 124 0.36 6.33 5.84
CA LYS A 124 -0.06 6.30 7.24
C LYS A 124 -0.75 4.99 7.62
N SER A 125 -0.95 4.08 6.66
CA SER A 125 -1.60 2.80 6.90
C SER A 125 -0.74 1.88 7.78
N TYR A 126 -1.41 0.94 8.43
CA TYR A 126 -0.79 -0.14 9.19
C TYR A 126 -0.23 -1.25 8.27
N TRP A 127 -0.77 -1.37 7.06
CA TRP A 127 -0.39 -2.39 6.06
C TRP A 127 0.88 -2.00 5.30
N VAL A 128 2.01 -1.92 6.01
CA VAL A 128 3.28 -1.38 5.49
C VAL A 128 3.76 -2.12 4.23
N GLN A 129 3.71 -3.45 4.23
CA GLN A 129 4.22 -4.27 3.12
C GLN A 129 3.37 -4.10 1.85
N GLN A 130 2.04 -4.18 1.99
CA GLN A 130 1.11 -3.97 0.88
C GLN A 130 1.18 -2.52 0.36
N ALA A 131 1.38 -1.55 1.25
CA ALA A 131 1.63 -0.17 0.86
C ALA A 131 2.92 -0.03 0.02
N ASN A 132 3.98 -0.75 0.38
CA ASN A 132 5.25 -0.72 -0.35
C ASN A 132 5.13 -1.30 -1.77
N GLU A 133 4.39 -2.40 -1.93
CA GLU A 133 4.09 -2.96 -3.25
C GLU A 133 3.34 -1.95 -4.12
N LEU A 134 2.32 -1.29 -3.56
CA LEU A 134 1.56 -0.25 -4.26
C LEU A 134 2.43 0.95 -4.64
N PHE A 135 3.32 1.42 -3.75
CA PHE A 135 4.25 2.49 -4.07
C PHE A 135 5.22 2.09 -5.18
N ALA A 136 5.76 0.87 -5.15
CA ALA A 136 6.69 0.38 -6.16
C ALA A 136 6.01 0.24 -7.54
N ASN A 137 4.83 -0.38 -7.59
CA ASN A 137 4.05 -0.56 -8.82
C ASN A 137 3.66 0.79 -9.46
N ASN A 138 3.44 1.82 -8.64
CA ASN A 138 3.09 3.17 -9.08
C ASN A 138 4.29 4.14 -9.15
N GLN A 139 5.53 3.64 -9.03
CA GLN A 139 6.77 4.43 -9.09
C GLN A 139 6.82 5.60 -8.10
N LYS A 140 6.18 5.46 -6.94
CA LYS A 140 6.16 6.44 -5.85
C LYS A 140 7.34 6.22 -4.90
N TRP A 141 8.55 6.42 -5.43
CA TRP A 141 9.81 6.13 -4.74
C TRP A 141 10.01 6.93 -3.46
N HIS A 142 9.55 8.18 -3.43
CA HIS A 142 9.62 9.01 -2.23
C HIS A 142 8.78 8.40 -1.09
N HIS A 143 7.53 8.01 -1.37
CA HIS A 143 6.66 7.35 -0.40
C HIS A 143 7.22 5.99 0.04
N LEU A 144 7.74 5.20 -0.90
CA LEU A 144 8.39 3.92 -0.61
C LEU A 144 9.59 4.10 0.34
N SER A 145 10.47 5.06 0.06
CA SER A 145 11.65 5.33 0.91
C SER A 145 11.24 5.77 2.31
N ILE A 146 10.23 6.63 2.45
CA ILE A 146 9.72 7.05 3.77
C ILE A 146 9.17 5.84 4.51
N ASN A 147 8.40 4.99 3.84
CA ASN A 147 7.74 3.87 4.50
C ASN A 147 8.75 2.80 4.97
N ILE A 148 9.76 2.48 4.14
CA ILE A 148 10.88 1.60 4.53
C ILE A 148 11.70 2.21 5.68
N SER A 149 11.84 3.53 5.76
CA SER A 149 12.54 4.14 6.90
C SER A 149 11.89 3.89 8.26
N ARG A 150 10.59 3.55 8.26
CA ARG A 150 9.83 3.18 9.47
C ARG A 150 9.97 1.71 9.80
N ASP A 151 10.09 0.87 8.78
CA ASP A 151 10.32 -0.57 8.92
C ASP A 151 11.37 -1.03 7.90
N LEU A 152 12.59 -1.22 8.40
CA LEU A 152 13.74 -1.54 7.59
C LEU A 152 13.77 -3.01 7.13
N THR A 153 12.76 -3.83 7.48
CA THR A 153 12.74 -5.27 7.12
C THR A 153 12.70 -5.51 5.61
N GLU A 154 12.16 -4.57 4.83
CA GLU A 154 12.04 -4.67 3.38
C GLU A 154 13.12 -3.91 2.60
N ILE A 155 14.12 -3.31 3.27
CA ILE A 155 15.17 -2.56 2.57
C ILE A 155 15.86 -3.42 1.52
N THR A 156 16.09 -4.71 1.79
CA THR A 156 16.72 -5.66 0.86
C THR A 156 15.89 -5.91 -0.39
N THR A 157 14.58 -5.85 -0.27
CA THR A 157 13.65 -6.09 -1.38
C THR A 157 13.67 -4.92 -2.36
N TYR A 158 13.75 -3.68 -1.85
CA TYR A 158 13.60 -2.47 -2.65
C TYR A 158 14.90 -1.70 -2.89
N ALA A 159 16.03 -2.15 -2.34
CA ALA A 159 17.31 -1.47 -2.42
C ALA A 159 17.72 -1.10 -3.84
N GLU A 160 17.74 -2.08 -4.75
CA GLU A 160 18.19 -1.90 -6.12
C GLU A 160 17.34 -0.86 -6.86
N VAL A 161 16.02 -0.90 -6.66
CA VAL A 161 15.10 0.04 -7.28
C VAL A 161 15.28 1.43 -6.68
N LEU A 162 15.37 1.55 -5.36
CA LEU A 162 15.54 2.85 -4.70
C LEU A 162 16.90 3.50 -4.98
N LEU A 163 17.95 2.71 -5.24
CA LEU A 163 19.27 3.23 -5.62
C LEU A 163 19.21 4.04 -6.91
N ALA A 164 18.34 3.68 -7.85
CA ALA A 164 18.18 4.45 -9.09
C ALA A 164 17.59 5.86 -8.87
N HIS A 165 17.00 6.11 -7.69
CA HIS A 165 16.24 7.33 -7.41
C HIS A 165 16.85 8.18 -6.30
N ASP A 166 17.30 7.57 -5.20
CA ASP A 166 17.95 8.26 -4.08
C ASP A 166 19.01 7.35 -3.43
N PRO A 167 20.21 7.23 -4.04
CA PRO A 167 21.26 6.36 -3.53
C PRO A 167 21.68 6.71 -2.10
N GLU A 168 21.76 8.00 -1.79
CA GLU A 168 22.20 8.48 -0.48
C GLU A 168 21.22 8.05 0.61
N ALA A 169 19.91 8.15 0.37
CA ALA A 169 18.91 7.63 1.29
C ALA A 169 19.04 6.12 1.49
N VAL A 170 19.22 5.35 0.42
CA VAL A 170 19.36 3.89 0.53
C VAL A 170 20.54 3.50 1.42
N TYR A 171 21.72 4.09 1.23
CA TYR A 171 22.89 3.78 2.04
C TYR A 171 22.69 4.18 3.51
N ARG A 172 22.03 5.31 3.79
CA ARG A 172 21.67 5.71 5.16
C ARG A 172 20.72 4.72 5.80
N LEU A 173 19.67 4.28 5.09
CA LEU A 173 18.71 3.30 5.57
C LEU A 173 19.36 1.94 5.83
N TYR A 174 20.20 1.47 4.91
CA TYR A 174 20.97 0.25 5.08
C TYR A 174 21.88 0.27 6.30
N THR A 175 22.59 1.37 6.47
CA THR A 175 23.48 1.57 7.62
C THR A 175 22.68 1.52 8.92
N ALA A 176 21.55 2.23 9.00
CA ALA A 176 20.67 2.19 10.16
C ALA A 176 20.15 0.77 10.44
N TYR A 177 19.74 0.05 9.40
CA TYR A 177 19.24 -1.33 9.50
C TYR A 177 20.30 -2.27 10.07
N LEU A 178 21.50 -2.25 9.49
CA LEU A 178 22.61 -3.12 9.89
C LEU A 178 23.08 -2.82 11.31
N MET A 179 23.18 -1.54 11.69
CA MET A 179 23.56 -1.15 13.05
C MET A 179 22.51 -1.59 14.08
N HIS A 180 21.22 -1.43 13.75
CA HIS A 180 20.13 -1.92 14.60
C HIS A 180 20.16 -3.46 14.71
N ALA A 181 20.25 -4.17 13.58
CA ALA A 181 20.31 -5.63 13.55
C ALA A 181 21.50 -6.17 14.36
N ALA A 182 22.67 -5.53 14.28
CA ALA A 182 23.87 -5.93 15.03
C ALA A 182 23.70 -5.83 16.55
N LYS A 183 22.95 -4.84 17.01
CA LYS A 183 22.62 -4.65 18.44
C LYS A 183 21.79 -5.82 18.97
N GLU A 184 20.81 -6.27 18.19
CA GLU A 184 19.90 -7.37 18.53
C GLU A 184 20.50 -8.77 18.30
N CYS A 185 21.68 -8.87 17.67
CA CYS A 185 22.36 -10.14 17.47
C CYS A 185 23.04 -10.63 18.76
N GLU A 186 22.68 -11.85 19.18
CA GLU A 186 23.18 -12.53 20.36
C GLU A 186 23.98 -13.80 20.03
N ASN A 187 23.77 -14.38 18.84
CA ASN A 187 24.36 -15.68 18.47
C ASN A 187 24.92 -15.71 17.03
N ARG A 188 25.73 -16.75 16.76
CA ARG A 188 26.44 -16.92 15.47
C ARG A 188 25.52 -17.01 14.27
N ARG A 189 24.32 -17.60 14.43
CA ARG A 189 23.32 -17.65 13.34
C ARG A 189 22.81 -16.26 12.97
N GLN A 190 22.59 -15.39 13.94
CA GLN A 190 22.19 -14.01 13.71
C GLN A 190 23.35 -13.19 13.11
N TYR A 191 24.58 -13.37 13.58
CA TYR A 191 25.76 -12.72 12.97
C TYR A 191 25.93 -13.09 11.50
N ARG A 192 25.73 -14.36 11.13
CA ARG A 192 25.73 -14.80 9.71
C ARG A 192 24.70 -14.07 8.87
N ARG A 193 23.48 -13.92 9.39
CA ARG A 193 22.42 -13.16 8.70
C ARG A 193 22.81 -11.71 8.54
N LEU A 194 23.32 -11.06 9.59
CA LEU A 194 23.84 -9.69 9.51
C LEU A 194 24.92 -9.56 8.42
N CYS A 195 25.86 -10.51 8.35
CA CYS A 195 26.92 -10.50 7.35
C CYS A 195 26.41 -10.77 5.93
N GLN A 196 25.36 -11.59 5.77
CA GLN A 196 24.66 -11.71 4.48
C GLN A 196 24.08 -10.36 4.03
N GLN A 197 23.53 -9.58 4.95
CA GLN A 197 23.00 -8.25 4.64
C GLN A 197 24.09 -7.23 4.31
N LEU A 198 25.25 -7.32 4.98
CA LEU A 198 26.44 -6.54 4.62
C LEU A 198 26.95 -6.90 3.22
N ARG A 199 26.99 -8.20 2.86
CA ARG A 199 27.35 -8.64 1.51
C ARG A 199 26.38 -8.12 0.46
N HIS A 200 25.08 -8.14 0.75
CA HIS A 200 24.08 -7.57 -0.15
C HIS A 200 24.31 -6.07 -0.38
N LEU A 201 24.52 -5.28 0.68
CA LEU A 201 24.88 -3.87 0.55
C LEU A 201 26.16 -3.68 -0.30
N ALA A 202 27.18 -4.51 -0.06
CA ALA A 202 28.43 -4.45 -0.79
C ALA A 202 28.32 -4.86 -2.26
N SER A 203 27.31 -5.65 -2.62
CA SER A 203 27.05 -6.09 -4.00
C SER A 203 26.24 -5.11 -4.82
N LEU A 204 25.61 -4.10 -4.19
CA LEU A 204 24.77 -3.14 -4.90
C LEU A 204 25.57 -2.36 -5.96
N ASP A 205 26.65 -1.71 -5.54
CA ASP A 205 27.57 -0.97 -6.40
C ASP A 205 28.87 -0.61 -5.64
N CYS A 206 29.72 0.23 -6.26
CA CYS A 206 30.99 0.66 -5.68
C CYS A 206 30.81 1.44 -4.37
N ASP A 207 29.78 2.28 -4.27
CA ASP A 207 29.51 3.10 -3.09
C ASP A 207 28.84 2.28 -1.99
N GLY A 208 28.04 1.28 -2.34
CA GLY A 208 27.54 0.24 -1.46
C GLY A 208 28.67 -0.55 -0.82
N LYS A 209 29.69 -0.95 -1.60
CA LYS A 209 30.90 -1.59 -1.08
C LYS A 209 31.67 -0.71 -0.10
N GLN A 210 31.84 0.57 -0.42
CA GLN A 210 32.48 1.53 0.48
C GLN A 210 31.67 1.72 1.78
N THR A 211 30.35 1.86 1.66
CA THR A 211 29.43 1.99 2.79
C THR A 211 29.49 0.75 3.68
N ALA A 212 29.44 -0.46 3.10
CA ALA A 212 29.60 -1.71 3.84
C ALA A 212 30.94 -1.75 4.61
N ALA A 213 32.03 -1.27 4.01
CA ALA A 213 33.34 -1.23 4.68
C ALA A 213 33.33 -0.30 5.90
N VAL A 214 32.66 0.86 5.78
CA VAL A 214 32.45 1.78 6.91
C VAL A 214 31.61 1.11 8.01
N VAL A 215 30.53 0.42 7.65
CA VAL A 215 29.70 -0.30 8.63
C VAL A 215 30.50 -1.40 9.32
N VAL A 216 31.30 -2.20 8.60
CA VAL A 216 32.18 -3.22 9.19
C VAL A 216 33.16 -2.59 10.18
N ALA A 217 33.79 -1.47 9.83
CA ALA A 217 34.70 -0.76 10.73
C ALA A 217 33.98 -0.31 12.01
N ASN A 218 32.80 0.30 11.88
CA ASN A 218 31.99 0.75 13.01
C ASN A 218 31.56 -0.42 13.91
N LEU A 219 31.19 -1.56 13.34
CA LEU A 219 30.81 -2.75 14.10
C LEU A 219 32.00 -3.34 14.88
N ARG A 220 33.20 -3.36 14.30
CA ARG A 220 34.43 -3.79 14.98
C ARG A 220 34.75 -2.90 16.17
N GLU A 221 34.63 -1.58 15.99
CA GLU A 221 34.86 -0.58 17.04
C GLU A 221 33.81 -0.68 18.16
N THR A 222 32.54 -0.88 17.80
CA THR A 222 31.42 -0.95 18.74
C THR A 222 31.42 -2.26 19.54
N TYR A 223 31.80 -3.38 18.91
CA TYR A 223 31.70 -4.71 19.50
C TYR A 223 33.04 -5.49 19.55
N PRO A 224 34.11 -4.94 20.13
CA PRO A 224 35.45 -5.54 20.09
C PRO A 224 35.55 -6.86 20.87
N LYS A 225 34.58 -7.15 21.75
CA LYS A 225 34.54 -8.37 22.57
C LYS A 225 33.68 -9.48 21.98
N LYS A 226 32.90 -9.21 20.92
CA LYS A 226 32.05 -10.23 20.28
C LYS A 226 32.87 -11.04 19.26
N ARG A 227 33.76 -11.93 19.73
CA ARG A 227 34.66 -12.73 18.87
C ARG A 227 33.95 -13.42 17.70
N ALA A 228 32.83 -14.09 17.96
CA ALA A 228 32.07 -14.77 16.92
C ALA A 228 31.44 -13.82 15.88
N LEU A 229 31.17 -12.56 16.23
CA LEU A 229 30.77 -11.54 15.26
C LEU A 229 31.98 -11.11 14.42
N LEU A 230 33.12 -10.85 15.07
CA LEU A 230 34.35 -10.43 14.39
C LEU A 230 34.82 -11.47 13.35
N GLU A 231 34.77 -12.76 13.69
CA GLU A 231 35.04 -13.86 12.75
C GLU A 231 34.14 -13.76 11.51
N GLU A 232 32.82 -13.63 11.70
CA GLU A 232 31.88 -13.57 10.57
C GLU A 232 32.03 -12.27 9.75
N LEU A 233 32.53 -11.18 10.35
CA LEU A 233 32.84 -9.93 9.66
C LEU A 233 34.10 -10.00 8.79
N ASP A 234 35.04 -10.92 9.08
CA ASP A 234 36.20 -11.15 8.22
C ASP A 234 35.75 -11.80 6.89
N ASP A 235 34.71 -12.63 6.92
CA ASP A 235 34.15 -13.36 5.76
C ASP A 235 33.18 -12.52 4.90
N VAL A 236 33.06 -11.21 5.13
CA VAL A 236 32.14 -10.33 4.36
C VAL A 236 32.66 -10.08 2.94
N TRP A 237 33.95 -10.23 2.72
CA TRP A 237 34.61 -9.88 1.46
C TRP A 237 34.98 -11.07 0.58
N GLU A 238 34.79 -12.29 1.11
CA GLU A 238 34.93 -13.56 0.38
C GLU A 238 33.68 -13.87 -0.45
#